data_AF-A0A380LKA4-F1
#
_entry.id   AF-A0A380LKA4-F1
#
_cell.length_a   1.000
_cell.length_b   1.000
_cell.length_c   1.000
_cell.angle_alpha   90.00
_cell.angle_beta   90.00
_cell.angle_gamma   90.00
#
_symmetry.space_group_name_H-M   'P 1'
#
loop_
_entity.id
_entity.type
_entity.pdbx_description
1 polymer ?
#
loop_
_entity_poly.entity_id
_entity_poly.type
_entity_poly.pdbx_seq_one_letter_code
_entity_poly.pdbx_strand_id
1 'polypeptide(L)'
;MILSNITTNHDGIATLPNLFIGKKYYLQEVTAPEGYVKSDAKTYFTVAEPIDASDVQKIVIQNDVPRTSMRLQKEWIGPQNVQEVSVHILANEKDTGQTVVLKAADGWKTSVKNLPVNDKNGNPIAYSIQEEAGKNYTSSVRGDMENGFVVTNTNTEKRDIVVSKVWIGPKQDSVQVTLVKDGTLTDQTLTLQEANEWKSSFDSLIKYDALDGHEIVYSIQEHELPNYEVSIQGNMESGYELINTNMETLSILVSKVWIGPEHDTIEVTLIKDGEKTDQTLTLNADNGWTDSFRNLNKYDVDGHEIVYGIQEQELSGYSSSVQGDMTHGFVLTNTNISTRTITVTKKWVGQEGKSATIVLCQDDKTLQTVVMTKESGWTYAFEDLPMYDPIDGHKIQYDVLEQEQEGYTCTMQGNMDEGFVITNTQNAPSYSKQKKSSTPTSESFDSTTVIVLAITSIVMLIVLWFIKRKGF
;
A
#
# COMPACT_ATOMS: atom_id res chain seq x y z
N MET A 1 -103.25 16.54 -0.06
CA MET A 1 -103.44 17.71 -0.94
C MET A 1 -102.33 18.70 -0.61
N ILE A 2 -101.59 19.19 -1.61
CA ILE A 2 -100.57 20.23 -1.40
C ILE A 2 -101.31 21.54 -1.17
N LEU A 3 -101.01 22.24 -0.08
CA LEU A 3 -101.68 23.50 0.28
C LEU A 3 -100.99 24.71 -0.35
N SER A 4 -99.65 24.72 -0.37
CA SER A 4 -98.84 25.77 -0.99
C SER A 4 -97.39 25.29 -1.18
N ASN A 5 -96.69 25.88 -2.15
CA ASN A 5 -95.22 25.84 -2.21
C ASN A 5 -94.69 27.16 -1.64
N ILE A 6 -93.73 27.08 -0.73
CA ILE A 6 -93.08 28.24 -0.11
C ILE A 6 -91.57 28.18 -0.32
N THR A 7 -90.95 29.34 -0.49
CA THR A 7 -89.50 29.48 -0.64
C THR A 7 -88.99 30.34 0.51
N THR A 8 -87.89 29.92 1.12
CA THR A 8 -87.23 30.71 2.16
C THR A 8 -86.62 31.98 1.57
N ASN A 9 -86.65 33.07 2.33
CA ASN A 9 -85.94 34.29 1.98
C ASN A 9 -84.42 34.14 2.22
N HIS A 10 -83.66 35.23 2.02
CA HIS A 10 -82.21 35.27 2.24
C HIS A 10 -81.77 34.93 3.68
N ASP A 11 -82.67 35.06 4.66
CA ASP A 11 -82.43 34.69 6.07
C ASP A 11 -82.78 33.22 6.37
N GLY A 12 -83.19 32.44 5.36
CA GLY A 12 -83.64 31.05 5.54
C GLY A 12 -85.04 30.93 6.15
N ILE A 13 -85.84 32.01 6.13
CA ILE A 13 -87.17 32.06 6.75
C ILE A 13 -88.26 32.02 5.67
N ALA A 14 -89.27 31.17 5.86
CA ALA A 14 -90.51 31.19 5.08
C ALA A 14 -91.72 31.30 6.02
N THR A 15 -92.73 32.06 5.62
CA THR A 15 -93.97 32.25 6.39
C THR A 15 -95.14 31.62 5.64
N LEU A 16 -95.91 30.78 6.33
CA LEU A 16 -97.10 30.13 5.77
C LEU A 16 -98.37 30.66 6.46
N PRO A 17 -99.12 31.58 5.83
CA PRO A 17 -100.33 32.14 6.44
C PRO A 17 -101.55 31.21 6.28
N ASN A 18 -102.62 31.50 7.04
CA ASN A 18 -103.96 30.95 6.87
C ASN A 18 -104.14 29.43 7.10
N LEU A 19 -103.39 28.84 8.04
CA LEU A 19 -103.59 27.45 8.44
C LEU A 19 -104.72 27.30 9.48
N PHE A 20 -105.54 26.27 9.34
CA PHE A 20 -106.59 25.97 10.33
C PHE A 20 -106.01 25.39 11.63
N ILE A 21 -106.46 25.96 12.74
CA ILE A 21 -106.15 25.52 14.11
C ILE A 21 -106.57 24.07 14.34
N GLY A 22 -105.76 23.31 15.09
CA GLY A 22 -106.05 21.93 15.49
C GLY A 22 -105.91 20.89 14.37
N LYS A 23 -105.51 21.30 13.15
CA LYS A 23 -105.21 20.38 12.04
C LYS A 23 -103.73 20.02 11.99
N LYS A 24 -103.45 18.79 11.55
CA LYS A 24 -102.10 18.26 11.33
C LYS A 24 -101.65 18.53 9.90
N TYR A 25 -100.47 19.13 9.75
CA TYR A 25 -99.82 19.44 8.49
C TYR A 25 -98.45 18.76 8.44
N TYR A 26 -97.80 18.80 7.28
CA TYR A 26 -96.39 18.49 7.16
C TYR A 26 -95.70 19.41 6.15
N LEU A 27 -94.42 19.64 6.36
CA LEU A 27 -93.51 20.21 5.37
C LEU A 27 -92.69 19.09 4.74
N GLN A 28 -92.45 19.17 3.44
CA GLN A 28 -91.55 18.31 2.70
C GLN A 28 -90.75 19.19 1.75
N GLU A 29 -89.44 19.01 1.72
CA GLU A 29 -88.58 19.79 0.85
C GLU A 29 -88.79 19.39 -0.62
N VAL A 30 -88.98 20.38 -1.49
CA VAL A 30 -89.18 20.15 -2.93
C VAL A 30 -87.86 20.26 -3.68
N THR A 31 -87.06 21.27 -3.31
CA THR A 31 -85.75 21.61 -3.85
C THR A 31 -84.88 22.08 -2.69
N ALA A 32 -83.68 21.51 -2.52
CA ALA A 32 -82.73 21.99 -1.53
C ALA A 32 -82.14 23.34 -1.96
N PRO A 33 -81.75 24.20 -1.00
CA PRO A 33 -80.87 25.32 -1.29
C PRO A 33 -79.57 24.84 -1.96
N GLU A 34 -78.97 25.70 -2.76
CA GLU A 34 -77.69 25.42 -3.40
C GLU A 34 -76.65 25.00 -2.34
N GLY A 35 -75.94 23.89 -2.61
CA GLY A 35 -74.95 23.34 -1.70
C GLY A 35 -75.47 22.38 -0.61
N TYR A 36 -76.78 22.14 -0.52
CA TYR A 36 -77.41 21.20 0.43
C TYR A 36 -78.02 19.97 -0.26
N VAL A 37 -78.22 18.89 0.49
CA VAL A 37 -78.89 17.67 0.05
C VAL A 37 -80.39 17.79 0.30
N LYS A 38 -81.18 17.51 -0.73
CA LYS A 38 -82.65 17.47 -0.61
C LYS A 38 -83.09 16.37 0.35
N SER A 39 -83.91 16.74 1.34
CA SER A 39 -84.55 15.81 2.26
C SER A 39 -85.93 15.39 1.77
N ASP A 40 -86.14 14.09 1.58
CA ASP A 40 -87.48 13.55 1.31
C ASP A 40 -88.32 13.36 2.59
N ALA A 41 -87.77 13.68 3.76
CA ALA A 41 -88.45 13.54 5.03
C ALA A 41 -89.63 14.51 5.15
N LYS A 42 -90.68 14.06 5.85
CA LYS A 42 -91.86 14.87 6.15
C LYS A 42 -91.81 15.34 7.60
N THR A 43 -91.75 16.65 7.81
CA THR A 43 -91.81 17.25 9.14
C THR A 43 -93.26 17.57 9.48
N TYR A 44 -93.87 16.74 10.31
CA TYR A 44 -95.26 16.92 10.74
C TYR A 44 -95.38 17.95 11.86
N PHE A 45 -96.41 18.78 11.81
CA PHE A 45 -96.73 19.74 12.86
C PHE A 45 -98.25 19.91 13.00
N THR A 46 -98.70 20.40 14.15
CA THR A 46 -100.09 20.76 14.40
C THR A 46 -100.13 22.24 14.75
N VAL A 47 -101.09 22.97 14.18
CA VAL A 47 -101.27 24.40 14.45
C VAL A 47 -102.00 24.55 15.78
N ALA A 48 -101.32 25.16 16.76
CA ALA A 48 -101.89 25.46 18.07
C ALA A 48 -102.76 26.72 18.05
N GLU A 49 -103.62 26.90 19.06
CA GLU A 49 -104.31 28.17 19.27
C GLU A 49 -103.29 29.26 19.64
N PRO A 50 -103.30 30.42 18.97
CA PRO A 50 -102.36 31.51 19.28
C PRO A 50 -102.68 32.10 20.66
N ILE A 51 -101.65 32.35 21.47
CA ILE A 51 -101.79 32.95 22.80
C ILE A 51 -102.11 34.45 22.69
N ASP A 52 -101.58 35.13 21.66
CA ASP A 52 -101.94 36.49 21.25
C ASP A 52 -101.66 36.75 19.75
N ALA A 53 -101.98 37.94 19.24
CA ALA A 53 -101.86 38.29 17.82
C ALA A 53 -100.42 38.31 17.27
N SER A 54 -99.40 38.22 18.14
CA SER A 54 -97.99 38.19 17.79
C SER A 54 -97.37 36.79 17.90
N ASP A 55 -98.14 35.79 18.33
CA ASP A 55 -97.66 34.43 18.56
C ASP A 55 -97.45 33.67 17.24
N VAL A 56 -96.19 33.41 16.90
CA VAL A 56 -95.78 32.69 15.67
C VAL A 56 -95.16 31.36 16.06
N GLN A 57 -95.78 30.26 15.62
CA GLN A 57 -95.23 28.92 15.79
C GLN A 57 -94.02 28.72 14.86
N LYS A 58 -92.82 28.62 15.45
CA LYS A 58 -91.58 28.37 14.70
C LYS A 58 -91.39 26.88 14.44
N ILE A 59 -91.17 26.52 13.18
CA ILE A 59 -90.79 25.17 12.76
C ILE A 59 -89.39 25.28 12.16
N VAL A 60 -88.44 24.53 12.72
CA VAL A 60 -87.05 24.52 12.24
C VAL A 60 -86.84 23.29 11.38
N ILE A 61 -86.41 23.52 10.14
CA ILE A 61 -85.96 22.47 9.21
C ILE A 61 -84.44 22.57 9.13
N GLN A 62 -83.76 21.45 9.38
CA GLN A 62 -82.30 21.35 9.27
C GLN A 62 -81.96 20.75 7.91
N ASN A 63 -81.03 21.37 7.20
CA ASN A 63 -80.54 20.86 5.92
C ASN A 63 -79.23 20.10 6.11
N ASP A 64 -79.10 18.99 5.38
CA ASP A 64 -77.87 18.21 5.35
C ASP A 64 -76.94 18.73 4.24
N VAL A 65 -75.65 18.76 4.51
CA VAL A 65 -74.61 19.05 3.49
C VAL A 65 -74.14 17.75 2.85
N PRO A 66 -73.84 17.74 1.53
CA PRO A 66 -73.27 16.57 0.88
C PRO A 66 -71.97 16.14 1.59
N ARG A 67 -71.74 14.83 1.68
CA ARG A 67 -70.58 14.26 2.37
C ARG A 67 -69.67 13.52 1.40
N THR A 68 -68.37 13.58 1.66
CA THR A 68 -67.33 12.86 0.93
C THR A 68 -66.40 12.12 1.91
N SER A 69 -65.47 11.37 1.35
CA SER A 69 -64.41 10.69 2.11
C SER A 69 -63.05 10.97 1.48
N MET A 70 -62.06 11.23 2.31
CA MET A 70 -60.68 11.41 1.90
C MET A 70 -59.90 10.11 2.15
N ARG A 71 -59.25 9.58 1.12
CA ARG A 71 -58.37 8.41 1.20
C ARG A 71 -56.93 8.88 1.43
N LEU A 72 -56.22 8.22 2.35
CA LEU A 72 -54.82 8.54 2.65
C LEU A 72 -53.96 7.28 2.63
N GLN A 73 -52.73 7.43 2.16
CA GLN A 73 -51.68 6.42 2.22
C GLN A 73 -50.35 7.02 2.67
N LYS A 74 -49.52 6.24 3.34
CA LYS A 74 -48.14 6.59 3.70
C LYS A 74 -47.15 5.75 2.89
N GLU A 75 -46.10 6.39 2.39
CA GLU A 75 -44.93 5.76 1.77
C GLU A 75 -43.65 6.21 2.47
N TRP A 76 -42.62 5.37 2.42
CA TRP A 76 -41.31 5.61 3.03
C TRP A 76 -40.21 5.42 1.97
N ILE A 77 -39.26 6.35 1.91
CA ILE A 77 -38.01 6.24 1.16
C ILE A 77 -36.90 6.20 2.21
N GLY A 78 -36.31 5.02 2.39
CA GLY A 78 -35.45 4.69 3.53
C GLY A 78 -36.17 3.82 4.56
N PRO A 79 -35.57 3.62 5.74
CA PRO A 79 -36.10 2.72 6.74
C PRO A 79 -37.39 3.27 7.34
N GLN A 80 -38.27 2.37 7.80
CA GLN A 80 -39.42 2.76 8.62
C GLN A 80 -39.01 2.68 10.10
N ASN A 81 -39.00 3.81 10.81
CA ASN A 81 -38.56 3.89 12.22
C ASN A 81 -39.69 4.14 13.23
N VAL A 82 -40.95 4.25 12.77
CA VAL A 82 -42.12 4.47 13.62
C VAL A 82 -43.25 3.50 13.27
N GLN A 83 -44.19 3.30 14.20
CA GLN A 83 -45.37 2.43 14.02
C GLN A 83 -46.62 3.20 13.59
N GLU A 84 -46.65 4.51 13.83
CA GLU A 84 -47.75 5.38 13.45
C GLU A 84 -47.27 6.81 13.17
N VAL A 85 -47.99 7.53 12.32
CA VAL A 85 -47.80 8.97 12.06
C VAL A 85 -49.13 9.69 12.10
N SER A 86 -49.12 10.93 12.58
CA SER A 86 -50.29 11.81 12.61
C SER A 86 -50.21 12.81 11.47
N VAL A 87 -51.30 12.94 10.73
CA VAL A 87 -51.43 13.86 9.60
C VAL A 87 -52.55 14.85 9.89
N HIS A 88 -52.29 16.14 9.71
CA HIS A 88 -53.26 17.21 9.86
C HIS A 88 -54.15 17.31 8.62
N ILE A 89 -55.44 17.56 8.84
CA ILE A 89 -56.41 17.82 7.77
C ILE A 89 -56.57 19.32 7.63
N LEU A 90 -56.35 19.83 6.42
CA LEU A 90 -56.55 21.22 6.08
C LEU A 90 -57.82 21.36 5.25
N ALA A 91 -58.56 22.44 5.49
CA ALA A 91 -59.72 22.84 4.71
C ALA A 91 -59.50 24.28 4.22
N ASN A 92 -59.52 24.48 2.91
CA ASN A 92 -59.20 25.76 2.29
C ASN A 92 -57.87 26.33 2.81
N GLU A 93 -56.83 25.49 2.81
CA GLU A 93 -55.46 25.79 3.26
C GLU A 93 -55.31 26.12 4.76
N LYS A 94 -56.38 25.96 5.56
CA LYS A 94 -56.34 26.19 7.00
C LYS A 94 -56.43 24.88 7.76
N ASP A 95 -55.58 24.70 8.76
CA ASP A 95 -55.66 23.56 9.67
C ASP A 95 -57.03 23.54 10.35
N THR A 96 -57.69 22.38 10.28
CA THR A 96 -58.99 22.14 10.91
C THR A 96 -58.86 21.76 12.40
N GLY A 97 -57.64 21.49 12.87
CA GLY A 97 -57.36 20.88 14.17
C GLY A 97 -57.67 19.38 14.23
N GLN A 98 -58.15 18.79 13.13
CA GLN A 98 -58.36 17.35 13.02
C GLN A 98 -57.08 16.68 12.55
N THR A 99 -56.72 15.60 13.23
CA THR A 99 -55.62 14.72 12.84
C THR A 99 -56.15 13.34 12.50
N VAL A 100 -55.48 12.69 11.57
CA VAL A 100 -55.70 11.28 11.22
C VAL A 100 -54.41 10.51 11.43
N VAL A 101 -54.51 9.35 12.06
CA VAL A 101 -53.37 8.49 12.33
C VAL A 101 -53.27 7.41 11.26
N LEU A 102 -52.12 7.34 10.59
CA LEU A 102 -51.74 6.25 9.69
C LEU A 102 -50.86 5.27 10.46
N LYS A 103 -51.13 3.97 10.37
CA LYS A 103 -50.43 2.93 11.15
C LYS A 103 -49.82 1.87 10.25
N ALA A 104 -48.68 1.33 10.68
CA ALA A 104 -48.05 0.18 10.03
C ALA A 104 -48.96 -1.05 10.05
N ALA A 105 -49.66 -1.29 11.17
CA ALA A 105 -50.60 -2.40 11.33
C ALA A 105 -51.76 -2.39 10.32
N ASP A 106 -52.13 -1.20 9.84
CA ASP A 106 -53.20 -0.98 8.85
C ASP A 106 -52.65 -0.90 7.42
N GLY A 107 -51.40 -1.34 7.21
CA GLY A 107 -50.74 -1.28 5.91
C GLY A 107 -50.56 0.15 5.40
N TRP A 108 -50.40 1.12 6.32
CA TRP A 108 -50.17 2.52 6.01
C TRP A 108 -51.27 3.16 5.15
N LYS A 109 -52.52 2.71 5.31
CA LYS A 109 -53.68 3.21 4.57
C LYS A 109 -54.83 3.51 5.52
N THR A 110 -55.55 4.61 5.28
CA THR A 110 -56.75 4.94 6.05
C THR A 110 -57.71 5.81 5.22
N SER A 111 -58.88 6.08 5.77
CA SER A 111 -59.85 6.99 5.16
C SER A 111 -60.55 7.84 6.22
N VAL A 112 -60.65 9.14 5.97
CA VAL A 112 -61.48 10.05 6.76
C VAL A 112 -62.83 10.15 6.08
N LYS A 113 -63.89 9.70 6.76
CA LYS A 113 -65.25 9.67 6.21
C LYS A 113 -66.08 10.86 6.71
N ASN A 114 -67.22 11.09 6.05
CA ASN A 114 -68.21 12.09 6.45
C ASN A 114 -67.67 13.54 6.45
N LEU A 115 -66.77 13.87 5.53
CA LEU A 115 -66.30 15.24 5.35
C LEU A 115 -67.35 16.05 4.58
N PRO A 116 -67.75 17.25 5.02
CA PRO A 116 -68.66 18.11 4.27
C PRO A 116 -68.05 18.53 2.93
N VAL A 117 -68.83 18.49 1.86
CA VAL A 117 -68.38 18.97 0.53
C VAL A 117 -68.36 20.49 0.47
N ASN A 118 -69.29 21.14 1.17
CA ASN A 118 -69.45 22.60 1.18
C ASN A 118 -69.33 23.17 2.60
N ASP A 119 -68.86 24.41 2.70
CA ASP A 119 -68.83 25.18 3.93
C ASP A 119 -70.24 25.65 4.36
N LYS A 120 -70.33 26.32 5.51
CA LYS A 120 -71.60 26.85 6.05
C LYS A 120 -72.30 27.86 5.14
N ASN A 121 -71.58 28.43 4.16
CA ASN A 121 -72.10 29.40 3.20
C ASN A 121 -72.44 28.74 1.84
N GLY A 122 -72.25 27.42 1.71
CA GLY A 122 -72.50 26.67 0.47
C GLY A 122 -71.31 26.61 -0.50
N ASN A 123 -70.13 27.14 -0.16
CA ASN A 123 -68.96 27.09 -1.04
C ASN A 123 -68.22 25.74 -0.94
N PRO A 124 -67.70 25.17 -2.05
CA PRO A 124 -66.91 23.95 -2.00
C PRO A 124 -65.68 24.06 -1.09
N ILE A 125 -65.40 22.99 -0.33
CA ILE A 125 -64.22 22.89 0.52
C ILE A 125 -63.09 22.18 -0.23
N ALA A 126 -61.95 22.85 -0.37
CA ALA A 126 -60.72 22.25 -0.86
C ALA A 126 -59.97 21.60 0.31
N TYR A 127 -60.05 20.27 0.41
CA TYR A 127 -59.28 19.52 1.40
C TYR A 127 -57.85 19.26 0.93
N SER A 128 -56.92 19.35 1.86
CA SER A 128 -55.54 18.90 1.71
C SER A 128 -55.05 18.33 3.04
N ILE A 129 -53.82 17.82 3.05
CA ILE A 129 -53.22 17.24 4.24
C ILE A 129 -51.80 17.77 4.44
N GLN A 130 -51.34 17.76 5.68
CA GLN A 130 -49.99 18.15 6.06
C GLN A 130 -49.47 17.19 7.12
N GLU A 131 -48.23 16.75 6.97
CA GLU A 131 -47.52 15.98 7.99
C GLU A 131 -46.25 16.74 8.38
N GLU A 132 -45.96 16.78 9.68
CA GLU A 132 -44.65 17.20 10.18
C GLU A 132 -43.76 15.97 10.24
N ALA A 133 -42.71 15.96 9.42
CA ALA A 133 -41.79 14.83 9.35
C ALA A 133 -41.07 14.61 10.69
N GLY A 134 -40.87 13.34 11.04
CA GLY A 134 -40.05 12.96 12.19
C GLY A 134 -38.57 13.31 12.02
N LYS A 135 -37.79 13.14 13.09
CA LYS A 135 -36.33 13.34 13.07
C LYS A 135 -35.68 12.54 11.93
N ASN A 136 -34.82 13.20 11.17
CA ASN A 136 -34.09 12.65 10.02
C ASN A 136 -34.98 12.29 8.81
N TYR A 137 -36.15 12.90 8.66
CA TYR A 137 -36.98 12.77 7.47
C TYR A 137 -37.44 14.14 6.96
N THR A 138 -37.67 14.23 5.66
CA THR A 138 -38.56 15.23 5.06
C THR A 138 -39.89 14.60 4.68
N SER A 139 -40.96 15.39 4.63
CA SER A 139 -42.30 14.93 4.22
C SER A 139 -42.73 15.66 2.95
N SER A 140 -43.43 14.94 2.08
CA SER A 140 -44.04 15.48 0.87
C SER A 140 -45.41 14.84 0.65
N VAL A 141 -46.34 15.61 0.07
CA VAL A 141 -47.72 15.17 -0.16
C VAL A 141 -48.00 15.25 -1.66
N ARG A 142 -48.61 14.19 -2.20
CA ARG A 142 -49.13 14.14 -3.57
C ARG A 142 -50.56 13.61 -3.59
N GLY A 143 -51.25 13.80 -4.72
CA GLY A 143 -52.63 13.33 -4.91
C GLY A 143 -53.66 14.39 -4.56
N ASP A 144 -54.92 13.96 -4.51
CA ASP A 144 -56.09 14.83 -4.40
C ASP A 144 -57.29 14.06 -3.81
N MET A 145 -58.47 14.70 -3.76
CA MET A 145 -59.69 14.08 -3.23
C MET A 145 -60.24 12.92 -4.07
N GLU A 146 -59.98 12.87 -5.37
CA GLU A 146 -60.48 11.83 -6.28
C GLU A 146 -59.59 10.58 -6.21
N ASN A 147 -58.28 10.78 -6.29
CA ASN A 147 -57.26 9.75 -6.32
C ASN A 147 -56.82 9.33 -4.90
N GLY A 148 -57.07 10.17 -3.90
CA GLY A 148 -56.53 10.04 -2.55
C GLY A 148 -55.18 10.73 -2.41
N PHE A 149 -54.78 10.98 -1.17
CA PHE A 149 -53.51 11.61 -0.84
C PHE A 149 -52.47 10.57 -0.43
N VAL A 150 -51.23 10.77 -0.85
CA VAL A 150 -50.08 9.98 -0.42
C VAL A 150 -49.06 10.88 0.23
N VAL A 151 -48.67 10.54 1.46
CA VAL A 151 -47.61 11.20 2.22
C VAL A 151 -46.33 10.37 2.10
N THR A 152 -45.26 10.94 1.58
CA THR A 152 -43.97 10.25 1.40
C THR A 152 -42.92 10.87 2.30
N ASN A 153 -42.30 10.04 3.17
CA ASN A 153 -41.20 10.48 4.03
C ASN A 153 -39.89 9.97 3.49
N THR A 154 -38.96 10.89 3.29
CA THR A 154 -37.63 10.60 2.72
C THR A 154 -36.59 10.76 3.80
N ASN A 155 -35.81 9.71 4.06
CA ASN A 155 -34.73 9.74 5.05
C ASN A 155 -33.67 10.77 4.63
N THR A 156 -33.16 11.54 5.60
CA THR A 156 -32.17 12.61 5.40
C THR A 156 -30.87 12.34 6.15
N GLU A 157 -30.67 11.13 6.65
CA GLU A 157 -29.45 10.77 7.36
C GLU A 157 -28.26 10.84 6.42
N LYS A 158 -27.16 11.33 6.98
CA LYS A 158 -25.88 11.44 6.30
C LYS A 158 -24.83 10.68 7.07
N ARG A 159 -23.76 10.33 6.38
CA ARG A 159 -22.58 9.71 6.95
C ARG A 159 -21.32 10.31 6.35
N ASP A 160 -20.24 10.20 7.12
CA ASP A 160 -18.90 10.53 6.66
C ASP A 160 -18.11 9.23 6.55
N ILE A 161 -17.27 9.11 5.53
CA ILE A 161 -16.40 7.95 5.32
C ILE A 161 -14.96 8.42 5.39
N VAL A 162 -14.28 8.02 6.45
CA VAL A 162 -12.85 8.31 6.65
C VAL A 162 -12.01 7.35 5.81
N VAL A 163 -10.95 7.89 5.22
CA VAL A 163 -10.01 7.16 4.39
C VAL A 163 -8.58 7.47 4.86
N SER A 164 -7.77 6.44 5.13
CA SER A 164 -6.35 6.56 5.49
C SER A 164 -5.45 5.80 4.52
N LYS A 165 -4.18 6.19 4.46
CA LYS A 165 -3.16 5.58 3.60
C LYS A 165 -1.94 5.12 4.39
N VAL A 166 -1.48 3.91 4.07
CA VAL A 166 -0.23 3.30 4.53
C VAL A 166 0.63 2.96 3.31
N TRP A 167 1.94 3.13 3.47
CA TRP A 167 2.95 2.82 2.45
C TRP A 167 3.88 1.73 2.97
N ILE A 168 4.08 0.69 2.17
CA ILE A 168 5.14 -0.30 2.33
C ILE A 168 6.16 -0.02 1.23
N GLY A 169 7.26 0.63 1.61
CA GLY A 169 8.26 1.20 0.73
C GLY A 169 8.18 2.72 0.65
N PRO A 170 8.76 3.35 -0.38
CA PRO A 170 8.81 4.80 -0.53
C PRO A 170 7.40 5.41 -0.58
N LYS A 171 7.21 6.58 0.02
CA LYS A 171 5.97 7.36 -0.15
C LYS A 171 6.02 8.11 -1.47
N GLN A 172 4.90 8.18 -2.18
CA GLN A 172 4.71 9.14 -3.28
C GLN A 172 4.29 10.51 -2.72
N ASP A 173 4.25 11.54 -3.57
CA ASP A 173 3.84 12.90 -3.15
C ASP A 173 2.36 12.95 -2.74
N SER A 174 1.50 12.22 -3.46
CA SER A 174 0.07 12.13 -3.19
C SER A 174 -0.54 10.91 -3.86
N VAL A 175 -1.76 10.56 -3.47
CA VAL A 175 -2.61 9.60 -4.18
C VAL A 175 -4.04 10.11 -4.27
N GLN A 176 -4.71 9.83 -5.38
CA GLN A 176 -6.11 10.16 -5.59
C GLN A 176 -6.99 8.92 -5.38
N VAL A 177 -8.07 9.10 -4.62
CA VAL A 177 -9.05 8.05 -4.30
C VAL A 177 -10.42 8.52 -4.77
N THR A 178 -11.14 7.68 -5.49
CA THR A 178 -12.49 7.93 -6.01
C THR A 178 -13.53 7.20 -5.17
N LEU A 179 -14.63 7.87 -4.84
CA LEU A 179 -15.76 7.25 -4.15
C LEU A 179 -16.56 6.40 -5.15
N VAL A 180 -16.92 5.18 -4.75
CA VAL A 180 -17.78 4.26 -5.48
C VAL A 180 -19.11 4.16 -4.75
N LYS A 181 -20.21 4.51 -5.42
CA LYS A 181 -21.59 4.44 -4.92
C LYS A 181 -22.31 3.28 -5.59
N ASP A 182 -22.75 2.29 -4.82
CA ASP A 182 -23.51 1.11 -5.29
C ASP A 182 -22.80 0.40 -6.47
N GLY A 183 -21.48 0.24 -6.34
CA GLY A 183 -20.63 -0.38 -7.36
C GLY A 183 -20.31 0.51 -8.57
N THR A 184 -20.81 1.75 -8.62
CA THR A 184 -20.58 2.69 -9.71
C THR A 184 -19.64 3.81 -9.27
N LEU A 185 -18.62 4.12 -10.08
CA LEU A 185 -17.73 5.25 -9.82
C LEU A 185 -18.48 6.58 -9.84
N THR A 186 -18.10 7.48 -8.95
CA THR A 186 -18.62 8.84 -8.89
C THR A 186 -17.54 9.85 -9.32
N ASP A 187 -17.93 11.11 -9.52
CA ASP A 187 -16.98 12.21 -9.76
C ASP A 187 -16.34 12.74 -8.46
N GLN A 188 -16.71 12.18 -7.30
CA GLN A 188 -16.14 12.60 -6.02
C GLN A 188 -14.79 11.93 -5.80
N THR A 189 -13.76 12.76 -5.64
CA THR A 189 -12.40 12.33 -5.35
C THR A 189 -11.87 12.99 -4.09
N LEU A 190 -11.00 12.30 -3.37
CA LEU A 190 -10.16 12.89 -2.33
C LEU A 190 -8.69 12.66 -2.66
N THR A 191 -7.83 13.54 -2.13
CA THR A 191 -6.37 13.43 -2.26
C THR A 191 -5.77 13.14 -0.88
N LEU A 192 -4.98 12.08 -0.77
CA LEU A 192 -4.20 11.77 0.42
C LEU A 192 -2.74 12.13 0.17
N GLN A 193 -2.13 12.84 1.12
CA GLN A 193 -0.76 13.37 1.00
C GLN A 193 -0.19 13.66 2.39
N GLU A 194 1.11 13.93 2.48
CA GLU A 194 1.76 14.19 3.78
C GLU A 194 1.10 15.38 4.54
N ALA A 195 0.63 16.41 3.83
CA ALA A 195 0.01 17.59 4.44
C ALA A 195 -1.30 17.31 5.19
N ASN A 196 -1.99 16.20 4.88
CA ASN A 196 -3.17 15.75 5.62
C ASN A 196 -2.90 14.48 6.43
N GLU A 197 -1.63 14.22 6.73
CA GLU A 197 -1.18 13.04 7.47
C GLU A 197 -1.72 11.75 6.84
N TRP A 198 -1.81 11.73 5.50
CA TRP A 198 -2.32 10.59 4.73
C TRP A 198 -3.74 10.15 5.13
N LYS A 199 -4.57 11.10 5.59
CA LYS A 199 -5.93 10.85 6.07
C LYS A 199 -6.90 11.95 5.62
N SER A 200 -8.06 11.55 5.12
CA SER A 200 -9.13 12.47 4.71
C SER A 200 -10.50 11.79 4.81
N SER A 201 -11.57 12.45 4.40
CA SER A 201 -12.92 11.90 4.43
C SER A 201 -13.79 12.37 3.28
N PHE A 202 -14.74 11.52 2.87
CA PHE A 202 -15.91 11.93 2.11
C PHE A 202 -17.02 12.27 3.10
N ASP A 203 -17.38 13.54 3.19
CA ASP A 203 -18.33 14.03 4.20
C ASP A 203 -19.74 14.17 3.65
N SER A 204 -20.73 14.08 4.53
CA SER A 204 -22.13 14.40 4.25
C SER A 204 -22.78 13.55 3.15
N LEU A 205 -22.33 12.31 2.99
CA LEU A 205 -22.89 11.34 2.05
C LEU A 205 -24.27 10.88 2.51
N ILE A 206 -25.26 10.88 1.61
CA ILE A 206 -26.61 10.39 1.92
C ILE A 206 -26.57 8.89 2.23
N LYS A 207 -27.30 8.45 3.27
CA LYS A 207 -27.34 7.05 3.69
C LYS A 207 -28.24 6.16 2.83
N TYR A 208 -29.35 6.70 2.33
CA TYR A 208 -30.35 5.95 1.57
C TYR A 208 -30.61 6.62 0.23
N ASP A 209 -30.82 5.81 -0.81
CA ASP A 209 -31.12 6.34 -2.13
C ASP A 209 -32.50 7.00 -2.14
N ALA A 210 -32.57 8.20 -2.71
CA ALA A 210 -33.75 9.04 -2.67
C ALA A 210 -34.89 8.55 -3.59
N LEU A 211 -34.64 7.55 -4.44
CA LEU A 211 -35.64 7.02 -5.37
C LEU A 211 -36.35 5.78 -4.84
N ASP A 212 -35.60 4.82 -4.29
CA ASP A 212 -36.12 3.52 -3.89
C ASP A 212 -35.89 3.20 -2.39
N GLY A 213 -35.10 4.01 -1.69
CA GLY A 213 -34.91 3.91 -0.25
C GLY A 213 -33.95 2.80 0.22
N HIS A 214 -33.22 2.13 -0.66
CA HIS A 214 -32.20 1.17 -0.21
C HIS A 214 -31.03 1.89 0.49
N GLU A 215 -30.36 1.22 1.42
CA GLU A 215 -29.14 1.76 2.04
C GLU A 215 -28.01 1.73 1.01
N ILE A 216 -27.40 2.89 0.77
CA ILE A 216 -26.34 3.05 -0.21
C ILE A 216 -25.07 2.38 0.29
N VAL A 217 -24.48 1.54 -0.55
CA VAL A 217 -23.19 0.90 -0.26
C VAL A 217 -22.08 1.73 -0.89
N TYR A 218 -21.28 2.35 -0.02
CA TYR A 218 -20.09 3.09 -0.44
C TYR A 218 -18.83 2.25 -0.32
N SER A 219 -18.02 2.25 -1.35
CA SER A 219 -16.64 1.75 -1.36
C SER A 219 -15.72 2.79 -1.99
N ILE A 220 -14.44 2.47 -2.14
CA ILE A 220 -13.45 3.37 -2.70
C ILE A 220 -12.61 2.65 -3.75
N GLN A 221 -12.05 3.43 -4.68
CA GLN A 221 -11.06 2.96 -5.64
C GLN A 221 -9.87 3.91 -5.67
N GLU A 222 -8.66 3.37 -5.54
CA GLU A 222 -7.43 4.13 -5.75
C GLU A 222 -7.10 4.24 -7.23
N HIS A 223 -6.54 5.38 -7.64
CA HIS A 223 -5.94 5.50 -8.97
C HIS A 223 -4.63 4.72 -9.04
N GLU A 224 -4.39 4.02 -10.14
CA GLU A 224 -3.22 3.16 -10.32
C GLU A 224 -1.90 3.93 -10.12
N LEU A 225 -0.98 3.33 -9.36
CA LEU A 225 0.36 3.86 -9.14
C LEU A 225 1.41 2.91 -9.76
N PRO A 226 2.39 3.44 -10.53
CA PRO A 226 3.46 2.61 -11.08
C PRO A 226 4.26 1.90 -9.99
N ASN A 227 4.52 0.61 -10.18
CA ASN A 227 5.29 -0.25 -9.26
C ASN A 227 4.69 -0.41 -7.86
N TYR A 228 3.40 -0.12 -7.65
CA TYR A 228 2.70 -0.43 -6.41
C TYR A 228 1.51 -1.36 -6.65
N GLU A 229 1.29 -2.23 -5.68
CA GLU A 229 0.05 -3.01 -5.55
C GLU A 229 -0.76 -2.45 -4.37
N VAL A 230 -2.04 -2.18 -4.61
CA VAL A 230 -2.96 -1.63 -3.60
C VAL A 230 -3.79 -2.73 -2.94
N SER A 231 -3.89 -2.68 -1.62
CA SER A 231 -4.84 -3.45 -0.82
C SER A 231 -5.73 -2.49 -0.03
N ILE A 232 -7.04 -2.75 -0.01
CA ILE A 232 -8.02 -1.91 0.69
C ILE A 232 -8.67 -2.73 1.79
N GLN A 233 -8.59 -2.22 3.02
CA GLN A 233 -9.19 -2.83 4.21
C GLN A 233 -10.26 -1.89 4.80
N GLY A 234 -11.12 -2.44 5.65
CA GLY A 234 -12.20 -1.67 6.30
C GLY A 234 -13.51 -1.67 5.52
N ASN A 235 -14.40 -0.73 5.87
CA ASN A 235 -15.75 -0.60 5.31
C ASN A 235 -16.31 0.82 5.58
N MET A 236 -17.48 1.14 5.02
CA MET A 236 -18.12 2.46 5.19
C MET A 236 -18.58 2.80 6.63
N GLU A 237 -18.55 1.86 7.57
CA GLU A 237 -18.84 2.11 9.00
C GLU A 237 -17.57 2.47 9.78
N SER A 238 -16.47 1.74 9.56
CA SER A 238 -15.20 1.95 10.26
C SER A 238 -14.23 2.90 9.53
N GLY A 239 -14.53 3.23 8.27
CA GLY A 239 -13.58 3.85 7.34
C GLY A 239 -12.76 2.80 6.58
N TYR A 240 -12.03 3.28 5.57
CA TYR A 240 -11.17 2.49 4.70
C TYR A 240 -9.69 2.83 4.92
N GLU A 241 -8.84 1.80 4.92
CA GLU A 241 -7.38 1.95 4.91
C GLU A 241 -6.83 1.38 3.61
N LEU A 242 -6.09 2.20 2.86
CA LEU A 242 -5.39 1.78 1.66
C LEU A 242 -3.93 1.49 1.99
N ILE A 243 -3.43 0.35 1.57
CA ILE A 243 -2.04 -0.07 1.77
C ILE A 243 -1.40 -0.22 0.40
N ASN A 244 -0.41 0.61 0.07
CA ASN A 244 0.38 0.44 -1.16
C ASN A 244 1.69 -0.25 -0.87
N THR A 245 1.90 -1.39 -1.53
CA THR A 245 3.12 -2.19 -1.43
C THR A 245 3.97 -1.99 -2.66
N ASN A 246 5.20 -1.53 -2.48
CA ASN A 246 6.16 -1.39 -3.58
C ASN A 246 6.54 -2.78 -4.12
N MET A 247 6.45 -2.93 -5.43
CA MET A 247 6.66 -4.19 -6.16
C MET A 247 7.96 -4.18 -6.99
N GLU A 248 8.85 -3.21 -6.76
CA GLU A 248 10.15 -3.21 -7.41
C GLU A 248 10.96 -4.42 -6.95
N THR A 249 11.60 -5.08 -7.91
CA THR A 249 12.45 -6.23 -7.65
C THR A 249 13.87 -6.00 -8.16
N LEU A 250 14.80 -6.75 -7.57
CA LEU A 250 16.21 -6.75 -7.87
C LEU A 250 16.63 -8.10 -8.44
N SER A 251 17.73 -8.07 -9.20
CA SER A 251 18.46 -9.27 -9.60
C SER A 251 19.92 -9.07 -9.23
N ILE A 252 20.47 -10.02 -8.49
CA ILE A 252 21.82 -9.94 -7.93
C ILE A 252 22.69 -10.98 -8.62
N LEU A 253 23.66 -10.50 -9.39
CA LEU A 253 24.66 -11.34 -10.05
C LEU A 253 25.67 -11.86 -9.03
N VAL A 254 26.03 -13.13 -9.15
CA VAL A 254 27.09 -13.78 -8.37
C VAL A 254 28.08 -14.41 -9.34
N SER A 255 29.37 -14.21 -9.08
CA SER A 255 30.46 -14.85 -9.81
C SER A 255 31.48 -15.45 -8.86
N LYS A 256 32.17 -16.50 -9.32
CA LYS A 256 33.16 -17.23 -8.54
C LYS A 256 34.53 -17.16 -9.20
N VAL A 257 35.54 -16.93 -8.37
CA VAL A 257 36.97 -16.95 -8.70
C VAL A 257 37.68 -18.00 -7.85
N TRP A 258 38.61 -18.72 -8.46
CA TRP A 258 39.45 -19.72 -7.80
C TRP A 258 40.92 -19.29 -7.83
N ILE A 259 41.59 -19.40 -6.68
CA ILE A 259 43.03 -19.30 -6.52
C ILE A 259 43.53 -20.68 -6.13
N GLY A 260 44.09 -21.38 -7.11
CA GLY A 260 44.38 -22.82 -7.05
C GLY A 260 43.34 -23.67 -7.80
N PRO A 261 43.30 -24.99 -7.56
CA PRO A 261 42.41 -25.90 -8.28
C PRO A 261 40.94 -25.60 -8.03
N GLU A 262 40.12 -25.74 -9.06
CA GLU A 262 38.67 -25.61 -8.95
C GLU A 262 38.05 -26.89 -8.36
N HIS A 263 36.95 -26.75 -7.62
CA HIS A 263 36.06 -27.88 -7.30
C HIS A 263 35.02 -28.08 -8.41
N ASP A 264 34.30 -29.20 -8.39
CA ASP A 264 33.24 -29.47 -9.38
C ASP A 264 32.08 -28.46 -9.28
N THR A 265 31.64 -28.18 -8.05
CA THR A 265 30.50 -27.28 -7.77
C THR A 265 30.66 -26.62 -6.41
N ILE A 266 30.03 -25.47 -6.23
CA ILE A 266 29.77 -24.87 -4.92
C ILE A 266 28.30 -24.48 -4.79
N GLU A 267 27.83 -24.37 -3.55
CA GLU A 267 26.53 -23.81 -3.22
C GLU A 267 26.69 -22.46 -2.51
N VAL A 268 25.91 -21.48 -2.96
CA VAL A 268 25.87 -20.12 -2.40
C VAL A 268 24.44 -19.84 -1.93
N THR A 269 24.27 -19.52 -0.65
CA THR A 269 22.99 -19.15 -0.04
C THR A 269 22.80 -17.64 -0.06
N LEU A 270 21.59 -17.17 -0.39
CA LEU A 270 21.21 -15.77 -0.27
C LEU A 270 20.97 -15.40 1.21
N ILE A 271 21.55 -14.29 1.63
CA ILE A 271 21.32 -13.68 2.94
C ILE A 271 20.37 -12.48 2.76
N LYS A 272 19.33 -12.41 3.56
CA LYS A 272 18.36 -11.30 3.61
C LYS A 272 18.41 -10.68 5.01
N ASP A 273 18.75 -9.39 5.10
CA ASP A 273 18.81 -8.63 6.35
C ASP A 273 19.65 -9.30 7.45
N GLY A 274 20.74 -9.95 7.03
CA GLY A 274 21.66 -10.68 7.92
C GLY A 274 21.25 -12.14 8.21
N GLU A 275 20.09 -12.59 7.77
CA GLU A 275 19.61 -13.96 7.97
C GLU A 275 19.68 -14.81 6.70
N LYS A 276 20.00 -16.10 6.87
CA LYS A 276 19.99 -17.06 5.76
C LYS A 276 18.56 -17.26 5.24
N THR A 277 18.40 -17.26 3.93
CA THR A 277 17.17 -17.68 3.27
C THR A 277 17.27 -19.12 2.77
N ASP A 278 16.16 -19.68 2.29
CA ASP A 278 16.12 -20.98 1.63
C ASP A 278 16.55 -20.94 0.15
N GLN A 279 16.90 -19.76 -0.38
CA GLN A 279 17.34 -19.61 -1.77
C GLN A 279 18.84 -19.88 -1.90
N THR A 280 19.20 -20.77 -2.83
CA THR A 280 20.58 -21.10 -3.15
C THR A 280 20.86 -21.00 -4.66
N LEU A 281 22.13 -20.79 -5.00
CA LEU A 281 22.67 -20.93 -6.34
C LEU A 281 23.74 -22.02 -6.34
N THR A 282 23.78 -22.81 -7.41
CA THR A 282 24.89 -23.73 -7.68
C THR A 282 25.78 -23.13 -8.75
N LEU A 283 27.05 -22.92 -8.44
CA LEU A 283 28.06 -22.43 -9.40
C LEU A 283 29.02 -23.55 -9.77
N ASN A 284 29.36 -23.66 -11.06
CA ASN A 284 30.22 -24.70 -11.61
C ASN A 284 30.84 -24.25 -12.95
N ALA A 285 31.68 -25.11 -13.54
CA ALA A 285 32.30 -24.80 -14.83
C ALA A 285 31.29 -24.64 -15.98
N ASP A 286 30.17 -25.36 -15.96
CA ASP A 286 29.16 -25.33 -17.03
C ASP A 286 28.47 -23.97 -17.15
N ASN A 287 28.22 -23.30 -16.02
CA ASN A 287 27.67 -21.94 -16.01
C ASN A 287 28.76 -20.85 -16.01
N GLY A 288 30.02 -21.21 -16.28
CA GLY A 288 31.13 -20.27 -16.27
C GLY A 288 31.32 -19.61 -14.90
N TRP A 289 30.99 -20.33 -13.83
CA TRP A 289 31.11 -19.86 -12.46
C TRP A 289 30.28 -18.60 -12.16
N THR A 290 29.15 -18.41 -12.84
CA THR A 290 28.26 -17.25 -12.63
C THR A 290 26.78 -17.58 -12.76
N ASP A 291 25.95 -16.99 -11.88
CA ASP A 291 24.48 -17.00 -11.97
C ASP A 291 23.89 -15.83 -11.16
N SER A 292 22.57 -15.71 -11.04
CA SER A 292 21.91 -14.61 -10.32
C SER A 292 20.70 -15.06 -9.51
N PHE A 293 20.54 -14.45 -8.33
CA PHE A 293 19.23 -14.42 -7.67
C PHE A 293 18.35 -13.39 -8.38
N ARG A 294 17.08 -13.71 -8.63
CA ARG A 294 16.16 -12.90 -9.47
C ARG A 294 14.84 -12.68 -8.74
N ASN A 295 14.12 -11.63 -9.11
CA ASN A 295 12.81 -11.27 -8.54
C ASN A 295 12.84 -11.08 -7.01
N LEU A 296 13.93 -10.49 -6.50
CA LEU A 296 14.08 -10.21 -5.07
C LEU A 296 13.39 -8.89 -4.75
N ASN A 297 12.39 -8.88 -3.86
CA ASN A 297 11.72 -7.64 -3.46
C ASN A 297 12.73 -6.63 -2.92
N LYS A 298 12.58 -5.36 -3.32
CA LYS A 298 13.46 -4.31 -2.83
C LYS A 298 13.12 -3.88 -1.40
N TYR A 299 11.85 -3.96 -1.00
CA TYR A 299 11.38 -3.55 0.32
C TYR A 299 10.76 -4.72 1.09
N ASP A 300 10.91 -4.72 2.41
CA ASP A 300 10.27 -5.67 3.31
C ASP A 300 8.80 -5.30 3.58
N VAL A 301 8.13 -6.08 4.43
CA VAL A 301 6.71 -5.89 4.78
C VAL A 301 6.47 -4.63 5.62
N ASP A 302 7.51 -4.11 6.28
CA ASP A 302 7.45 -2.89 7.09
C ASP A 302 7.84 -1.65 6.25
N GLY A 303 8.27 -1.85 5.00
CA GLY A 303 8.65 -0.83 4.04
C GLY A 303 10.11 -0.41 4.07
N HIS A 304 10.98 -1.13 4.78
CA HIS A 304 12.42 -0.86 4.78
C HIS A 304 13.09 -1.51 3.57
N GLU A 305 14.13 -0.86 3.05
CA GLU A 305 14.92 -1.43 1.94
C GLU A 305 15.69 -2.66 2.45
N ILE A 306 15.53 -3.77 1.74
CA ILE A 306 16.14 -5.05 2.11
C ILE A 306 17.62 -5.03 1.76
N VAL A 307 18.47 -5.43 2.71
CA VAL A 307 19.90 -5.62 2.46
C VAL A 307 20.17 -7.08 2.14
N TYR A 308 20.55 -7.33 0.89
CA TYR A 308 20.94 -8.66 0.43
C TYR A 308 22.45 -8.87 0.50
N GLY A 309 22.84 -10.07 0.92
CA GLY A 309 24.20 -10.59 0.88
C GLY A 309 24.23 -12.03 0.38
N ILE A 310 25.40 -12.63 0.37
CA ILE A 310 25.57 -14.04 0.02
C ILE A 310 26.46 -14.73 1.05
N GLN A 311 26.31 -16.05 1.15
CA GLN A 311 27.20 -16.88 1.94
C GLN A 311 27.48 -18.19 1.20
N GLU A 312 28.76 -18.52 1.04
CA GLU A 312 29.19 -19.83 0.53
C GLU A 312 29.18 -20.87 1.65
N GLN A 313 28.88 -22.13 1.29
CA GLN A 313 29.17 -23.26 2.16
C GLN A 313 30.69 -23.45 2.31
N GLU A 314 31.17 -23.66 3.55
CA GLU A 314 32.60 -23.86 3.81
C GLU A 314 33.19 -25.02 2.97
N LEU A 315 34.34 -24.75 2.34
CA LEU A 315 35.09 -25.73 1.57
C LEU A 315 36.41 -26.08 2.26
N SER A 316 36.61 -27.36 2.53
CA SER A 316 37.82 -27.85 3.18
C SER A 316 39.07 -27.56 2.33
N GLY A 317 40.13 -27.04 2.95
CA GLY A 317 41.38 -26.71 2.25
C GLY A 317 41.36 -25.36 1.52
N TYR A 318 40.29 -24.57 1.67
CA TYR A 318 40.19 -23.22 1.11
C TYR A 318 39.78 -22.20 2.18
N SER A 319 40.25 -20.97 2.00
CA SER A 319 39.65 -19.78 2.62
C SER A 319 38.74 -19.08 1.61
N SER A 320 37.68 -18.46 2.09
CA SER A 320 36.66 -17.81 1.26
C SER A 320 36.56 -16.32 1.57
N SER A 321 36.33 -15.51 0.54
CA SER A 321 36.08 -14.07 0.67
C SER A 321 35.02 -13.60 -0.33
N VAL A 322 34.21 -12.64 0.09
CA VAL A 322 33.16 -12.03 -0.75
C VAL A 322 33.48 -10.54 -0.94
N GLN A 323 33.42 -10.08 -2.18
CA GLN A 323 33.52 -8.67 -2.56
C GLN A 323 32.29 -8.25 -3.36
N GLY A 324 32.05 -6.94 -3.43
CA GLY A 324 30.91 -6.37 -4.15
C GLY A 324 29.70 -6.08 -3.26
N ASP A 325 28.56 -5.83 -3.87
CA ASP A 325 27.32 -5.43 -3.21
C ASP A 325 26.11 -5.87 -4.04
N MET A 326 24.90 -5.80 -3.47
CA MET A 326 23.66 -6.19 -4.15
C MET A 326 23.30 -5.34 -5.39
N THR A 327 23.94 -4.17 -5.60
CA THR A 327 23.70 -3.32 -6.77
C THR A 327 24.58 -3.72 -7.95
N HIS A 328 25.85 -4.04 -7.68
CA HIS A 328 26.84 -4.38 -8.70
C HIS A 328 27.09 -5.90 -8.83
N GLY A 329 26.53 -6.70 -7.93
CA GLY A 329 26.76 -8.13 -7.80
C GLY A 329 27.90 -8.46 -6.84
N PHE A 330 28.01 -9.76 -6.54
CA PHE A 330 29.03 -10.31 -5.65
C PHE A 330 30.05 -11.15 -6.39
N VAL A 331 31.32 -11.02 -6.00
CA VAL A 331 32.42 -11.88 -6.43
C VAL A 331 32.90 -12.67 -5.23
N LEU A 332 32.76 -13.98 -5.31
CA LEU A 332 33.21 -14.94 -4.32
C LEU A 332 34.58 -15.46 -4.75
N THR A 333 35.58 -15.42 -3.88
CA THR A 333 36.94 -15.91 -4.18
C THR A 333 37.33 -16.97 -3.17
N ASN A 334 37.69 -18.16 -3.65
CA ASN A 334 38.31 -19.19 -2.81
C ASN A 334 39.80 -19.30 -3.07
N THR A 335 40.56 -19.29 -1.98
CA THR A 335 42.01 -19.41 -1.99
C THR A 335 42.45 -20.69 -1.32
N ASN A 336 43.17 -21.54 -2.06
CA ASN A 336 43.71 -22.77 -1.53
C ASN A 336 44.73 -22.44 -0.42
N ILE A 337 44.53 -23.00 0.77
CA ILE A 337 45.36 -22.72 1.96
C ILE A 337 46.45 -23.76 2.19
N SER A 338 46.71 -24.65 1.22
CA SER A 338 47.75 -25.66 1.35
C SER A 338 49.14 -25.02 1.35
N THR A 339 49.97 -25.44 2.29
CA THR A 339 51.36 -25.01 2.42
C THR A 339 52.33 -26.16 2.19
N ARG A 340 53.60 -25.84 1.99
CA ARG A 340 54.72 -26.79 1.91
C ARG A 340 55.90 -26.34 2.76
N THR A 341 56.78 -27.29 3.04
CA THR A 341 58.07 -27.04 3.68
C THR A 341 59.19 -27.38 2.71
N ILE A 342 60.15 -26.48 2.55
CA ILE A 342 61.35 -26.69 1.74
C ILE A 342 62.56 -26.76 2.65
N THR A 343 63.24 -27.90 2.62
CA THR A 343 64.47 -28.11 3.41
C THR A 343 65.70 -27.78 2.60
N VAL A 344 66.71 -27.17 3.23
CA VAL A 344 68.01 -26.86 2.63
C VAL A 344 69.11 -27.41 3.53
N THR A 345 70.03 -28.17 2.92
CA THR A 345 71.23 -28.67 3.59
C THR A 345 72.47 -28.09 2.94
N LYS A 346 73.36 -27.51 3.75
CA LYS A 346 74.66 -27.00 3.31
C LYS A 346 75.74 -28.05 3.53
N LYS A 347 76.57 -28.26 2.50
CA LYS A 347 77.75 -29.13 2.53
C LYS A 347 79.00 -28.36 2.15
N TRP A 348 80.13 -28.78 2.72
CA TRP A 348 81.45 -28.24 2.45
C TRP A 348 82.39 -29.34 1.96
N VAL A 349 83.15 -29.05 0.91
CA VAL A 349 84.24 -29.88 0.40
C VAL A 349 85.53 -29.08 0.52
N GLY A 350 86.39 -29.46 1.46
CA GLY A 350 87.57 -28.70 1.85
C GLY A 350 87.39 -28.04 3.23
N GLN A 351 87.94 -26.83 3.41
CA GLN A 351 87.74 -26.06 4.63
C GLN A 351 86.27 -25.67 4.81
N GLU A 352 85.74 -25.86 6.02
CA GLU A 352 84.39 -25.41 6.39
C GLU A 352 84.37 -23.87 6.51
N GLY A 353 83.44 -23.21 5.83
CA GLY A 353 83.24 -21.77 5.97
C GLY A 353 82.58 -21.39 7.29
N LYS A 354 82.68 -20.11 7.68
CA LYS A 354 82.11 -19.61 8.95
C LYS A 354 80.58 -19.54 8.91
N SER A 355 80.04 -19.14 7.76
CA SER A 355 78.61 -19.01 7.51
C SER A 355 78.32 -19.16 6.01
N ALA A 356 77.07 -19.45 5.67
CA ALA A 356 76.54 -19.45 4.32
C ALA A 356 75.22 -18.68 4.30
N THR A 357 75.03 -17.76 3.35
CA THR A 357 73.79 -16.98 3.22
C THR A 357 72.96 -17.55 2.09
N ILE A 358 71.83 -18.17 2.43
CA ILE A 358 70.91 -18.79 1.50
C ILE A 358 69.71 -17.86 1.28
N VAL A 359 69.34 -17.67 0.03
CA VAL A 359 68.21 -16.84 -0.40
C VAL A 359 67.14 -17.78 -0.95
N LEU A 360 65.92 -17.74 -0.40
CA LEU A 360 64.74 -18.37 -0.99
C LEU A 360 64.14 -17.41 -2.01
N CYS A 361 63.90 -17.92 -3.21
CA CYS A 361 63.24 -17.21 -4.30
C CYS A 361 61.85 -17.80 -4.54
N GLN A 362 60.85 -16.93 -4.70
CA GLN A 362 59.48 -17.24 -5.12
C GLN A 362 59.27 -16.64 -6.51
N ASP A 363 59.01 -17.47 -7.52
CA ASP A 363 58.82 -17.06 -8.92
C ASP A 363 59.89 -16.03 -9.36
N ASP A 364 61.16 -16.44 -9.22
CA ASP A 364 62.37 -15.67 -9.54
C ASP A 364 62.60 -14.38 -8.71
N LYS A 365 61.75 -14.11 -7.71
CA LYS A 365 61.92 -12.96 -6.80
C LYS A 365 62.42 -13.42 -5.44
N THR A 366 63.38 -12.69 -4.88
CA THR A 366 63.83 -12.90 -3.51
C THR A 366 62.67 -12.75 -2.53
N LEU A 367 62.41 -13.81 -1.77
CA LEU A 367 61.37 -13.84 -0.73
C LEU A 367 61.98 -13.70 0.66
N GLN A 368 62.96 -14.56 0.98
CA GLN A 368 63.55 -14.64 2.31
C GLN A 368 65.04 -14.93 2.23
N THR A 369 65.83 -14.45 3.20
CA THR A 369 67.25 -14.79 3.34
C THR A 369 67.51 -15.40 4.71
N VAL A 370 68.32 -16.44 4.76
CA VAL A 370 68.76 -17.10 5.99
C VAL A 370 70.28 -17.22 6.02
N VAL A 371 70.87 -17.02 7.19
CA VAL A 371 72.30 -17.26 7.41
C VAL A 371 72.46 -18.55 8.20
N MET A 372 73.14 -19.52 7.60
CA MET A 372 73.44 -20.82 8.21
C MET A 372 74.85 -20.80 8.79
N THR A 373 75.01 -21.44 9.94
CA THR A 373 76.31 -21.62 10.63
C THR A 373 76.49 -23.07 11.05
N LYS A 374 77.68 -23.42 11.53
CA LYS A 374 77.95 -24.73 12.12
C LYS A 374 76.99 -25.07 13.27
N GLU A 375 76.57 -24.09 14.05
CA GLU A 375 75.64 -24.26 15.19
C GLU A 375 74.23 -24.67 14.73
N SER A 376 73.80 -24.21 13.54
CA SER A 376 72.52 -24.61 12.93
C SER A 376 72.54 -26.03 12.34
N GLY A 377 73.65 -26.77 12.50
CA GLY A 377 73.82 -28.10 11.90
C GLY A 377 73.91 -28.07 10.37
N TRP A 378 74.10 -26.90 9.78
CA TRP A 378 74.06 -26.69 8.32
C TRP A 378 72.77 -27.17 7.66
N THR A 379 71.65 -27.08 8.37
CA THR A 379 70.31 -27.39 7.86
C THR A 379 69.32 -26.27 8.19
N TYR A 380 68.40 -25.99 7.28
CA TYR A 380 67.30 -25.04 7.50
C TYR A 380 66.03 -25.52 6.79
N ALA A 381 64.86 -25.18 7.32
CA ALA A 381 63.57 -25.47 6.72
C ALA A 381 62.78 -24.17 6.58
N PHE A 382 62.38 -23.85 5.36
CA PHE A 382 61.39 -22.83 5.08
C PHE A 382 60.00 -23.47 5.19
N GLU A 383 59.27 -23.15 6.24
CA GLU A 383 57.96 -23.73 6.57
C GLU A 383 56.82 -22.82 6.10
N ASP A 384 55.60 -23.37 6.05
CA ASP A 384 54.36 -22.65 5.74
C ASP A 384 54.37 -21.86 4.42
N LEU A 385 55.12 -22.32 3.43
CA LEU A 385 55.18 -21.68 2.13
C LEU A 385 53.91 -21.98 1.33
N PRO A 386 53.16 -20.97 0.86
CA PRO A 386 51.92 -21.19 0.11
C PRO A 386 52.21 -21.96 -1.18
N MET A 387 51.28 -22.84 -1.56
CA MET A 387 51.40 -23.57 -2.83
C MET A 387 50.97 -22.77 -4.07
N TYR A 388 50.14 -21.74 -3.88
CA TYR A 388 49.55 -20.95 -4.97
C TYR A 388 49.70 -19.46 -4.69
N ASP A 389 49.94 -18.68 -5.75
CA ASP A 389 50.06 -17.23 -5.64
C ASP A 389 48.68 -16.62 -5.39
N PRO A 390 48.49 -15.79 -4.35
CA PRO A 390 47.19 -15.25 -3.98
C PRO A 390 46.61 -14.25 -4.98
N ILE A 391 47.37 -13.80 -5.98
CA ILE A 391 46.97 -12.75 -6.94
C ILE A 391 46.41 -13.37 -8.22
N ASP A 392 47.13 -14.30 -8.83
CA ASP A 392 46.80 -14.89 -10.14
C ASP A 392 46.56 -16.41 -10.08
N GLY A 393 46.80 -17.05 -8.93
CA GLY A 393 46.42 -18.43 -8.66
C GLY A 393 47.29 -19.50 -9.30
N HIS A 394 48.41 -19.14 -9.96
CA HIS A 394 49.34 -20.17 -10.44
C HIS A 394 50.04 -20.87 -9.28
N LYS A 395 50.52 -22.08 -9.54
CA LYS A 395 51.30 -22.85 -8.58
C LYS A 395 52.70 -22.24 -8.44
N ILE A 396 53.02 -21.74 -7.25
CA ILE A 396 54.28 -21.06 -6.99
C ILE A 396 55.46 -21.99 -7.24
N GLN A 397 56.49 -21.48 -7.91
CA GLN A 397 57.80 -22.10 -7.98
C GLN A 397 58.74 -21.51 -6.93
N TYR A 398 59.41 -22.39 -6.19
CA TYR A 398 60.43 -22.01 -5.23
C TYR A 398 61.79 -22.54 -5.66
N ASP A 399 62.79 -21.68 -5.60
CA ASP A 399 64.20 -22.04 -5.75
C ASP A 399 65.01 -21.43 -4.62
N VAL A 400 66.26 -21.88 -4.47
CA VAL A 400 67.19 -21.27 -3.54
C VAL A 400 68.45 -20.83 -4.28
N LEU A 401 69.10 -19.80 -3.75
CA LEU A 401 70.40 -19.32 -4.21
C LEU A 401 71.31 -19.20 -3.01
N GLU A 402 72.62 -19.37 -3.22
CA GLU A 402 73.60 -18.97 -2.22
C GLU A 402 74.29 -17.68 -2.66
N GLN A 403 74.47 -16.74 -1.73
CA GLN A 403 75.29 -15.57 -1.99
C GLN A 403 76.75 -15.99 -2.20
N GLU A 404 77.35 -15.45 -3.27
CA GLU A 404 78.71 -15.79 -3.67
C GLU A 404 79.70 -15.64 -2.50
N GLN A 405 80.55 -16.65 -2.35
CA GLN A 405 81.54 -16.70 -1.29
C GLN A 405 82.95 -16.83 -1.88
N GLU A 406 83.79 -15.84 -1.59
CA GLU A 406 85.16 -15.80 -2.08
C GLU A 406 85.94 -17.07 -1.71
N GLY A 407 86.62 -17.65 -2.69
CA GLY A 407 87.43 -18.85 -2.50
C GLY A 407 86.66 -20.18 -2.55
N TYR A 408 85.36 -20.17 -2.85
CA TYR A 408 84.56 -21.38 -3.06
C TYR A 408 83.86 -21.37 -4.42
N THR A 409 83.61 -22.56 -4.96
CA THR A 409 82.70 -22.78 -6.09
C THR A 409 81.45 -23.49 -5.55
N CYS A 410 80.27 -22.92 -5.83
CA CYS A 410 78.98 -23.45 -5.37
C CYS A 410 78.36 -24.38 -6.41
N THR A 411 77.79 -25.49 -5.95
CA THR A 411 76.94 -26.39 -6.75
C THR A 411 75.66 -26.70 -5.98
N MET A 412 74.54 -26.80 -6.69
CA MET A 412 73.21 -27.00 -6.11
C MET A 412 72.55 -28.22 -6.73
N GLN A 413 71.90 -29.03 -5.89
CA GLN A 413 71.15 -30.23 -6.27
C GLN A 413 69.81 -30.25 -5.55
N GLY A 414 68.82 -30.93 -6.12
CA GLY A 414 67.48 -31.05 -5.56
C GLY A 414 66.48 -30.07 -6.18
N ASN A 415 65.31 -29.96 -5.55
CA ASN A 415 64.19 -29.11 -5.98
C ASN A 415 63.25 -28.83 -4.79
N MET A 416 62.20 -28.04 -5.01
CA MET A 416 61.23 -27.68 -3.96
C MET A 416 60.38 -28.84 -3.40
N ASP A 417 60.34 -30.01 -4.03
CA ASP A 417 59.62 -31.19 -3.54
C ASP A 417 60.55 -32.12 -2.73
N GLU A 418 61.83 -32.23 -3.10
CA GLU A 418 62.83 -33.08 -2.44
C GLU A 418 63.71 -32.34 -1.41
N GLY A 419 63.73 -31.01 -1.46
CA GLY A 419 64.68 -30.15 -0.75
C GLY A 419 65.96 -29.88 -1.56
N PHE A 420 66.77 -28.93 -1.11
CA PHE A 420 67.99 -28.50 -1.79
C PHE A 420 69.24 -28.89 -1.00
N VAL A 421 70.27 -29.34 -1.71
CA VAL A 421 71.62 -29.56 -1.16
C VAL A 421 72.59 -28.62 -1.85
N ILE A 422 73.18 -27.70 -1.08
CA ILE A 422 74.11 -26.70 -1.56
C ILE A 422 75.52 -27.12 -1.13
N THR A 423 76.42 -27.35 -2.09
CA THR A 423 77.79 -27.79 -1.81
C THR A 423 78.80 -26.75 -2.23
N ASN A 424 79.54 -26.19 -1.26
CA ASN A 424 80.70 -25.34 -1.53
C ASN A 424 81.97 -26.17 -1.58
N THR A 425 82.67 -26.09 -2.69
CA THR A 425 83.99 -26.71 -2.88
C THR A 425 85.06 -25.63 -2.82
N GLN A 426 86.02 -25.77 -1.91
CA GLN A 426 87.13 -24.83 -1.77
C GLN A 426 87.94 -24.81 -3.08
N ASN A 427 88.13 -23.62 -3.63
CA ASN A 427 88.91 -23.42 -4.84
C ASN A 427 90.38 -23.80 -4.58
N ALA A 428 91.00 -24.54 -5.49
CA ALA A 428 92.42 -24.87 -5.38
C ALA A 428 93.26 -23.58 -5.37
N PRO A 429 94.34 -23.50 -4.56
CA PRO A 429 95.19 -22.33 -4.54
C PRO A 429 95.81 -22.11 -5.92
N SER A 430 95.41 -21.02 -6.59
CA SER A 430 96.05 -20.56 -7.82
C SER A 430 97.47 -20.09 -7.49
N TYR A 431 98.46 -20.95 -7.72
CA TYR A 431 99.87 -20.55 -7.75
C TYR A 431 100.18 -19.79 -9.05
N SER A 432 99.88 -18.50 -9.11
CA SER A 432 100.53 -17.61 -10.09
C SER A 432 101.90 -17.19 -9.56
N LYS A 433 102.99 -17.62 -10.20
CA LYS A 433 104.35 -17.16 -9.91
C LYS A 433 104.46 -15.65 -10.19
N GLN A 434 104.73 -14.88 -9.14
CA GLN A 434 105.16 -13.48 -9.21
C GLN A 434 106.50 -13.34 -9.98
N LYS A 435 106.62 -12.27 -10.76
CA LYS A 435 107.92 -11.63 -11.06
C LYS A 435 107.87 -10.16 -10.62
N LYS A 436 108.59 -9.85 -9.53
CA LYS A 436 109.04 -8.51 -9.09
C LYS A 436 109.98 -7.92 -10.18
N SER A 437 110.19 -6.62 -10.42
CA SER A 437 110.10 -5.37 -9.63
C SER A 437 110.32 -4.20 -10.61
N SER A 438 109.69 -3.03 -10.39
CA SER A 438 110.37 -1.73 -10.17
C SER A 438 109.38 -0.55 -10.23
N THR A 439 109.21 0.14 -9.11
CA THR A 439 108.71 1.54 -9.00
C THR A 439 109.93 2.49 -9.08
N PRO A 440 109.82 3.81 -9.36
CA PRO A 440 108.94 4.69 -8.57
C PRO A 440 108.32 5.95 -9.26
N THR A 441 107.28 6.44 -8.57
CA THR A 441 106.83 7.85 -8.38
C THR A 441 105.99 8.60 -9.42
N SER A 442 104.95 9.21 -8.84
CA SER A 442 104.25 10.49 -9.09
C SER A 442 103.04 10.55 -10.02
N GLU A 443 101.97 11.03 -9.38
CA GLU A 443 100.96 11.99 -9.85
C GLU A 443 99.80 11.53 -10.74
N SER A 444 98.65 11.58 -10.07
CA SER A 444 97.25 11.79 -10.44
C SER A 444 96.84 12.18 -11.88
N PHE A 445 95.63 11.67 -12.17
CA PHE A 445 94.54 12.12 -13.06
C PHE A 445 94.31 11.33 -14.36
N ASP A 446 93.31 10.45 -14.26
CA ASP A 446 92.02 10.48 -14.96
C ASP A 446 91.75 9.58 -16.19
N SER A 447 90.56 8.97 -16.10
CA SER A 447 89.56 8.74 -17.14
C SER A 447 89.35 7.34 -17.77
N THR A 448 88.07 6.94 -17.68
CA THR A 448 87.28 6.00 -18.52
C THR A 448 87.59 4.49 -18.36
N THR A 449 86.65 3.65 -17.92
CA THR A 449 85.32 3.44 -18.52
C THR A 449 84.40 2.75 -17.50
N VAL A 450 83.34 3.45 -17.08
CA VAL A 450 82.22 2.89 -16.31
C VAL A 450 81.09 2.64 -17.31
N ILE A 451 80.72 1.38 -17.52
CA ILE A 451 79.49 1.03 -18.23
C ILE A 451 78.35 1.12 -17.22
N VAL A 452 77.64 2.24 -17.32
CA VAL A 452 76.32 2.46 -16.73
C VAL A 452 75.29 1.73 -17.59
N LEU A 453 74.53 0.81 -17.00
CA LEU A 453 73.17 0.51 -17.45
C LEU A 453 72.21 0.98 -16.36
N ALA A 454 71.87 2.25 -16.44
CA ALA A 454 70.67 2.80 -15.84
C ALA A 454 69.54 2.59 -16.85
N ILE A 455 68.55 1.77 -16.52
CA ILE A 455 67.22 1.90 -17.11
C ILE A 455 66.42 2.75 -16.14
N THR A 456 66.19 3.98 -16.58
CA THR A 456 65.36 4.99 -15.97
C THR A 456 63.90 4.56 -15.97
N SER A 457 63.30 4.51 -14.80
CA SER A 457 61.86 4.54 -14.58
C SER A 457 61.33 5.93 -14.96
N ILE A 458 60.38 5.98 -15.90
CA ILE A 458 59.19 6.86 -15.93
C ILE A 458 58.35 6.37 -17.11
N VAL A 459 57.21 5.73 -16.83
CA VAL A 459 55.88 6.04 -17.41
C VAL A 459 54.79 5.52 -16.46
N MET A 460 53.98 6.47 -16.06
CA MET A 460 52.66 6.51 -15.41
C MET A 460 51.62 5.50 -15.95
N LEU A 461 50.83 4.85 -15.08
CA LEU A 461 49.48 4.29 -15.33
C LEU A 461 48.77 4.18 -13.97
N ILE A 462 47.95 5.14 -13.55
CA ILE A 462 46.48 5.21 -13.75
C ILE A 462 45.81 3.83 -13.74
N VAL A 463 45.28 3.41 -12.58
CA VAL A 463 43.88 2.96 -12.40
C VAL A 463 43.43 3.36 -10.98
N LEU A 464 43.04 4.62 -10.83
CA LEU A 464 41.92 5.02 -9.97
C LEU A 464 40.89 5.62 -10.93
N TRP A 465 40.11 4.75 -11.58
CA TRP A 465 38.98 5.17 -12.38
C TRP A 465 37.89 4.10 -12.33
N PHE A 466 37.13 4.11 -11.23
CA PHE A 466 35.67 4.14 -11.26
C PHE A 466 35.20 4.66 -9.90
N ILE A 467 35.17 5.99 -9.74
CA ILE A 467 34.17 6.80 -9.01
C ILE A 467 34.48 8.26 -9.36
N LYS A 468 33.84 8.73 -10.42
CA LYS A 468 33.30 10.09 -10.65
C LYS A 468 33.15 10.30 -12.14
N ARG A 469 32.05 9.76 -12.66
CA ARG A 469 31.37 10.40 -13.78
C ARG A 469 29.94 10.67 -13.33
N LYS A 470 29.73 11.90 -12.86
CA LYS A 470 28.59 12.73 -13.24
C LYS A 470 28.88 14.15 -12.76
N GLY A 471 29.14 15.00 -13.73
CA GLY A 471 28.78 16.40 -13.69
C GLY A 471 27.98 16.66 -14.95
N PHE A 472 26.67 16.42 -14.86
CA PHE A 472 25.55 17.18 -15.44
C PHE A 472 24.26 16.58 -14.90
#